data_AF-A0A0D6AVJ5-F1
#
_entry.id   AF-A0A0D6AVJ5-F1
#
_cell.length_a   1.000
_cell.length_b   1.000
_cell.length_c   1.000
_cell.angle_alpha   90.00
_cell.angle_beta   90.00
_cell.angle_gamma   90.00
#
_symmetry.space_group_name_H-M   'P 1'
#
loop_
_entity.id
_entity.type
_entity.pdbx_description
1 polymer ?
#
loop_
_entity_poly.entity_id
_entity_poly.type
_entity_poly.pdbx_seq_one_letter_code
_entity_poly.pdbx_strand_id
1 'polypeptide(L)'
;MSEKDNFGGGFLLGTIIGGVIGGVIGTIITNKANENKNDWTQDSDIKTSKYSTFDDEEIEHSRITLEEKINQLNNAIDEVKVTLMKNSEKEIIKN
;
A
#
# COMPACT_ATOMS: atom_id res chain seq x y z
N MET A 1 24.90 18.70 -6.73
CA MET A 1 24.21 17.45 -7.12
C MET A 1 24.53 16.41 -6.05
N SER A 2 23.72 16.32 -4.98
CA SER A 2 24.03 15.48 -3.79
C SER A 2 22.84 14.68 -3.26
N GLU A 3 21.71 14.63 -3.97
CA GLU A 3 20.53 13.84 -3.59
C GLU A 3 20.60 12.36 -3.98
N LYS A 4 21.59 11.99 -4.80
CA LYS A 4 21.68 10.63 -5.37
C LYS A 4 22.27 9.59 -4.39
N ASP A 5 23.00 10.04 -3.39
CA ASP A 5 23.73 9.14 -2.47
C ASP A 5 22.82 8.54 -1.39
N ASN A 6 21.72 9.23 -1.04
CA ASN A 6 20.76 8.74 -0.03
C ASN A 6 19.73 7.75 -0.57
N PHE A 7 19.47 7.74 -1.89
CA PHE A 7 18.51 6.81 -2.50
C PHE A 7 19.04 5.37 -2.56
N GLY A 8 20.32 5.20 -2.92
CA GLY A 8 20.91 3.86 -3.07
C GLY A 8 20.95 3.06 -1.77
N GLY A 9 21.25 3.72 -0.64
CA GLY A 9 21.25 3.09 0.68
C GLY A 9 19.86 2.68 1.14
N GLY A 10 18.87 3.57 0.96
CA GLY A 10 17.47 3.28 1.30
C GLY A 10 16.87 2.18 0.42
N PHE A 11 17.17 2.18 -0.88
CA PHE A 11 16.72 1.15 -1.81
C PHE A 11 17.30 -0.23 -1.50
N LEU A 12 18.61 -0.31 -1.22
CA LEU A 12 19.27 -1.57 -0.91
C LEU A 12 18.74 -2.17 0.40
N LEU A 13 18.61 -1.35 1.44
CA LEU A 13 18.05 -1.78 2.73
C LEU A 13 16.57 -2.18 2.59
N GLY A 14 15.79 -1.40 1.85
CA GLY A 14 14.39 -1.68 1.57
C GLY A 14 14.18 -2.98 0.77
N THR A 15 15.07 -3.27 -0.19
CA THR A 15 15.01 -4.49 -1.01
C THR A 15 15.31 -5.73 -0.17
N ILE A 16 16.28 -5.66 0.75
CA ILE A 16 16.59 -6.77 1.65
C ILE A 16 15.38 -7.08 2.54
N ILE A 17 14.82 -6.05 3.20
CA ILE A 17 13.69 -6.21 4.12
C ILE A 17 12.42 -6.64 3.36
N GLY A 18 12.11 -5.98 2.26
CA GLY A 18 10.95 -6.29 1.41
C GLY A 18 11.07 -7.66 0.76
N GLY A 19 12.29 -8.10 0.41
CA GLY A 19 12.55 -9.42 -0.15
C GLY A 19 12.28 -10.56 0.84
N VAL A 20 12.60 -10.40 2.12
CA VAL A 20 12.29 -11.41 3.14
C VAL A 20 10.76 -11.53 3.32
N ILE A 21 10.07 -10.40 3.49
CA ILE A 21 8.61 -10.38 3.69
C ILE A 21 7.89 -10.92 2.44
N GLY A 22 8.27 -10.44 1.26
CA GLY A 22 7.74 -10.88 -0.02
C GLY A 22 8.03 -12.35 -0.31
N GLY A 23 9.20 -12.86 0.12
CA GLY A 23 9.56 -14.28 0.01
C GLY A 23 8.64 -15.17 0.83
N VAL A 24 8.34 -14.81 2.08
CA VAL A 24 7.42 -15.57 2.95
C VAL A 24 5.98 -15.56 2.40
N ILE A 25 5.49 -14.42 1.93
CA ILE A 25 4.15 -14.32 1.31
C ILE A 25 4.12 -15.10 -0.02
N GLY A 26 5.20 -15.02 -0.79
CA GLY A 26 5.37 -15.72 -2.05
C GLY A 26 5.30 -17.24 -1.90
N THR A 27 5.92 -17.82 -0.88
CA THR A 27 5.86 -19.28 -0.66
C THR A 27 4.44 -19.76 -0.36
N ILE A 28 3.65 -18.99 0.40
CA ILE A 28 2.25 -19.33 0.71
C ILE A 28 1.38 -19.34 -0.56
N ILE A 29 1.54 -18.34 -1.42
CA ILE A 29 0.82 -18.27 -2.71
C ILE A 29 1.25 -19.41 -3.63
N THR A 30 2.54 -19.72 -3.66
CA THR A 30 3.09 -20.79 -4.51
C THR A 30 2.63 -22.17 -4.03
N ASN A 31 2.46 -22.38 -2.73
CA ASN A 31 1.95 -23.64 -2.18
C ASN A 31 0.49 -23.89 -2.62
N LYS A 32 -0.36 -22.85 -2.62
CA LYS A 32 -1.73 -22.90 -3.16
C LYS A 32 -1.76 -23.16 -4.69
N ALA A 33 -0.75 -22.69 -5.42
CA ALA A 33 -0.62 -22.95 -6.85
C ALA A 33 -0.12 -24.36 -7.18
N ASN A 34 0.71 -24.98 -6.32
CA ASN A 34 1.21 -26.34 -6.52
C ASN A 34 0.23 -27.43 -6.06
N GLU A 35 -0.69 -27.15 -5.13
CA GLU A 35 -1.82 -28.05 -4.84
C GLU A 35 -2.74 -28.26 -6.06
N ASN A 36 -2.72 -27.34 -7.03
CA ASN A 36 -3.44 -27.44 -8.30
C ASN A 36 -2.66 -28.12 -9.46
N LYS A 37 -1.45 -28.67 -9.22
CA LYS A 37 -0.64 -29.31 -10.29
C LYS A 37 -0.64 -30.83 -10.29
N ASN A 38 -1.22 -31.48 -9.28
CA ASN A 38 -1.30 -32.95 -9.20
C ASN A 38 -2.59 -33.53 -9.82
N ASP A 39 -3.40 -32.70 -10.48
CA ASP A 39 -4.65 -33.11 -11.12
C ASP A 39 -4.68 -32.72 -12.61
N TRP A 40 -3.55 -32.93 -13.30
CA TRP A 40 -3.42 -32.67 -14.74
C TRP A 40 -3.89 -33.87 -15.59
N THR A 41 -4.90 -34.61 -15.11
CA THR A 41 -5.57 -35.67 -15.88
C THR A 41 -7.08 -35.74 -15.65
N GLN A 42 -7.79 -34.63 -15.44
CA GLN A 42 -9.22 -34.64 -15.79
C GLN A 42 -9.75 -33.22 -15.95
N ASP A 43 -10.47 -33.04 -17.06
CA ASP A 43 -11.39 -31.94 -17.31
C ASP A 43 -10.74 -30.57 -17.57
N SER A 44 -10.37 -30.38 -18.84
CA SER A 44 -10.35 -29.05 -19.45
C SER A 44 -11.78 -28.52 -19.60
N ASP A 45 -12.49 -28.37 -18.47
CA ASP A 45 -13.55 -27.39 -18.38
C ASP A 45 -12.84 -26.06 -18.19
N ILE A 46 -12.49 -25.46 -19.32
CA ILE A 46 -12.09 -24.06 -19.41
C ILE A 46 -13.31 -23.29 -18.91
N LYS A 47 -13.41 -23.16 -17.58
CA LYS A 47 -14.22 -22.16 -16.92
C LYS A 47 -13.61 -20.84 -17.36
N THR A 48 -14.13 -20.37 -18.49
CA THR A 48 -14.37 -18.97 -18.81
C THR A 48 -13.99 -18.15 -17.59
N SER A 49 -12.85 -17.45 -17.73
CA SER A 49 -12.45 -16.42 -16.82
C SER A 49 -13.71 -15.67 -16.43
N LYS A 50 -14.13 -15.87 -15.18
CA LYS A 50 -15.18 -15.10 -14.55
C LYS A 50 -14.60 -13.69 -14.43
N TYR A 51 -14.59 -12.97 -15.54
CA TYR A 51 -14.77 -11.54 -15.58
C TYR A 51 -16.24 -11.29 -15.17
N SER A 52 -16.63 -11.83 -14.02
CA SER A 52 -17.88 -11.49 -13.37
C SER A 52 -17.56 -10.23 -12.61
N THR A 53 -17.88 -9.12 -13.26
CA THR A 53 -18.37 -7.90 -12.64
C THR A 53 -17.56 -7.49 -11.42
N PHE A 54 -16.59 -6.59 -11.62
CA PHE A 54 -16.19 -5.74 -10.50
C PHE A 54 -17.48 -5.20 -9.91
N ASP A 55 -17.73 -5.52 -8.64
CA ASP A 55 -18.96 -5.16 -7.97
C ASP A 55 -18.95 -3.63 -7.89
N ASP A 56 -19.81 -2.95 -8.65
CA ASP A 56 -19.87 -1.49 -8.67
C ASP A 56 -20.06 -0.94 -7.24
N GLU A 57 -20.66 -1.74 -6.36
CA GLU A 57 -20.79 -1.49 -4.93
C GLU A 57 -19.44 -1.54 -4.17
N GLU A 58 -18.53 -2.47 -4.49
CA GLU A 58 -17.17 -2.52 -3.91
C GLU A 58 -16.30 -1.35 -4.40
N ILE A 59 -16.47 -0.96 -5.67
CA ILE A 59 -15.80 0.23 -6.23
C ILE A 59 -16.30 1.49 -5.53
N GLU A 60 -17.62 1.62 -5.34
CA GLU A 60 -18.22 2.76 -4.65
C GLU A 60 -17.81 2.82 -3.18
N HIS A 61 -17.79 1.67 -2.49
CA HIS A 61 -17.31 1.57 -1.11
C HIS A 61 -15.84 1.97 -0.99
N SER A 62 -15.01 1.55 -1.95
CA SER A 62 -13.60 1.97 -2.03
C SER A 62 -13.47 3.47 -2.29
N ARG A 63 -14.36 4.05 -3.10
CA ARG A 63 -14.40 5.50 -3.39
C ARG A 63 -14.74 6.31 -2.14
N ILE A 64 -15.79 5.93 -1.41
CA ILE A 64 -16.22 6.57 -0.16
C ILE A 64 -15.13 6.48 0.90
N THR A 65 -14.52 5.29 1.05
CA THR A 65 -13.42 5.08 2.00
C THR A 65 -12.22 5.97 1.69
N LEU A 66 -11.94 6.20 0.40
CA LEU A 66 -10.86 7.10 -0.02
C LEU A 66 -11.18 8.56 0.29
N GLU A 67 -12.42 9.00 0.04
CA GLU A 67 -12.89 10.35 0.40
C GLU A 67 -12.74 10.63 1.90
N GLU A 68 -13.09 9.64 2.75
CA GLU A 68 -12.91 9.76 4.20
C GLU A 68 -11.44 9.90 4.60
N LYS A 69 -10.55 9.09 4.01
CA LYS A 69 -9.10 9.16 4.26
C LYS A 69 -8.48 10.48 3.83
N ILE A 70 -8.96 11.07 2.73
CA ILE A 70 -8.52 12.39 2.27
C ILE A 70 -8.93 13.47 3.29
N ASN A 71 -10.15 13.42 3.82
CA ASN A 71 -10.60 14.35 4.84
C ASN A 71 -9.80 14.21 6.15
N GLN A 72 -9.53 12.98 6.59
CA GLN A 72 -8.68 12.74 7.76
C GLN A 72 -7.27 13.33 7.57
N LEU A 73 -6.68 13.15 6.38
CA LEU A 73 -5.37 13.70 6.06
C LEU A 73 -5.38 15.23 6.04
N ASN A 74 -6.37 15.85 5.40
CA ASN A 74 -6.51 17.30 5.35
C ASN A 74 -6.63 17.91 6.77
N ASN A 75 -7.45 17.29 7.62
CA ASN A 75 -7.60 17.73 9.01
C ASN A 75 -6.28 17.59 9.80
N ALA A 76 -5.56 16.48 9.62
CA ALA A 76 -4.25 16.28 10.26
C ALA A 76 -3.21 17.31 9.76
N ILE A 77 -3.23 17.64 8.46
CA ILE A 77 -2.37 18.69 7.89
C ILE A 77 -2.70 20.05 8.51
N ASP A 78 -3.98 20.39 8.64
CA ASP A 78 -4.40 21.66 9.24
C ASP A 78 -4.00 21.75 10.72
N GLU A 79 -4.14 20.65 11.47
CA GLU A 79 -3.70 20.57 12.87
C GLU A 79 -2.19 20.78 13.02
N VAL A 80 -1.38 20.13 12.17
CA VAL A 80 0.07 20.31 12.16
C VAL A 80 0.43 21.75 11.79
N LYS A 81 -0.22 22.33 10.77
CA LYS A 81 0.00 23.71 10.36
C LYS A 81 -0.29 24.70 11.50
N VAL A 82 -1.44 24.55 12.17
CA VAL A 82 -1.81 25.39 13.32
C VAL A 82 -0.80 25.23 14.47
N THR A 83 -0.35 24.00 14.73
CA THR A 83 0.64 23.72 15.77
C THR A 83 1.97 24.39 15.47
N LEU A 84 2.44 24.33 14.22
CA LEU A 84 3.67 24.99 13.78
C LEU A 84 3.56 26.51 13.86
N MET A 85 2.44 27.10 13.43
CA MET A 85 2.20 28.54 13.54
C MET A 85 2.20 29.00 15.01
N LYS A 86 1.48 28.27 15.88
CA LYS A 86 1.41 28.58 17.32
C LYS A 86 2.76 28.46 18.01
N ASN A 87 3.58 27.49 17.62
CA ASN A 87 4.93 27.34 18.15
C ASN A 87 5.87 28.44 17.64
N SER A 88 5.73 28.85 16.37
CA SER A 88 6.47 29.98 15.81
C SER A 88 6.11 31.30 16.50
N GLU A 89 4.84 31.55 16.81
CA GLU A 89 4.42 32.73 17.58
C GLU A 89 4.97 32.71 19.01
N LYS A 90 5.02 31.53 19.64
CA LYS A 90 5.62 31.39 20.98
C LYS A 90 7.11 31.69 21.00
N GLU A 91 7.87 31.37 19.95
CA GLU A 91 9.29 31.72 19.89
C GLU A 91 9.52 33.22 19.67
N ILE A 92 8.66 33.89 18.91
CA ILE A 92 8.77 35.34 18.67
C ILE A 92 8.49 36.16 19.94
N ILE A 93 7.63 35.69 20.84
CA ILE A 93 7.29 36.40 22.09
C ILE A 93 8.34 36.15 23.19
N LYS A 94 9.21 35.14 23.03
CA LYS A 94 10.19 34.73 24.03
C LYS A 94 11.59 35.35 23.82
N ASN A 95 11.81 35.99 22.66
CA ASN A 95 13.00 36.75 22.30
C ASN A 95 12.73 38.26 22.38
#